data_AF-A0A521XCH2-F1
#
_entry.id   AF-A0A521XCH2-F1
#
_cell.length_a   1.000
_cell.length_b   1.000
_cell.length_c   1.000
_cell.angle_alpha   90.00
_cell.angle_beta   90.00
_cell.angle_gamma   90.00
#
_symmetry.space_group_name_H-M   'P 1'
#
loop_
_entity.id
_entity.type
_entity.pdbx_description
1 polymer ?
#
loop_
_entity_poly.entity_id
_entity_poly.type
_entity_poly.pdbx_seq_one_letter_code
_entity_poly.pdbx_strand_id
1 'polypeptide(L)'
;MTCGSRRRDISPIARTQATSTCRIAGPGALSAPRAAAISACCCGPSASRISPRRSWRNCHARWCSYPRTSTISVQENQEISDKLREAATLLEAQGANPFRVEAYRKAADTIDHLTRPVRETFDAEGVAGLDALPHIGKGIAAAIAEILITGRWNQLERLRGTLEPKQLFQSVPGIGPQFARRTHEALHVDTLEALEAAAHDGRLESVPGVGARRAAAWRASLANMLQRVRPRDRMPSAAPASQPSVANLLEVDREYRRKAEARSLPTIAPKRFNPDGKAWLPVLHTQRDNWHFTALYSNTATAHKLKRTHDWVIVYFYDEHHVEGQHTVVTETRGPLAGRRVVRGRETACGDYYAQEGTRNSVQA
;
A
#
# COMPACT_ATOMS: atom_id res chain seq x y z
N MET A 1 31.34 53.95 35.89
CA MET A 1 30.71 53.64 37.19
C MET A 1 29.80 52.45 36.96
N THR A 2 30.30 51.20 37.10
CA THR A 2 30.09 50.31 38.27
C THR A 2 28.60 50.20 38.61
N CYS A 3 27.92 49.06 38.61
CA CYS A 3 28.16 47.76 39.25
C CYS A 3 26.93 46.91 38.82
N GLY A 4 26.96 45.62 38.47
CA GLY A 4 27.56 44.49 39.17
C GLY A 4 26.45 43.52 39.61
N SER A 5 26.42 42.38 38.92
CA SER A 5 25.92 41.05 39.31
C SER A 5 25.35 40.83 40.72
N ARG A 6 24.29 40.01 40.80
CA ARG A 6 24.24 38.94 41.81
C ARG A 6 23.35 37.77 41.42
N ARG A 7 24.01 36.63 41.25
CA ARG A 7 23.49 35.26 41.21
C ARG A 7 22.79 34.93 42.54
N ARG A 8 21.81 34.03 42.51
CA ARG A 8 21.52 33.13 43.63
C ARG A 8 21.50 31.70 43.14
N ASP A 9 22.60 31.02 43.38
CA ASP A 9 22.70 29.57 43.54
C ASP A 9 21.92 29.16 44.80
N ILE A 10 21.02 28.18 44.70
CA ILE A 10 20.66 27.29 45.81
C ILE A 10 20.40 25.87 45.27
N SER A 11 21.30 24.97 45.61
CA SER A 11 21.17 23.52 45.78
C SER A 11 22.28 23.12 46.77
N PRO A 12 22.31 21.93 47.40
CA PRO A 12 21.31 20.85 47.54
C PRO A 12 21.12 20.41 49.01
N ILE A 13 20.05 19.65 49.35
CA ILE A 13 20.06 18.77 50.54
C ILE A 13 19.42 17.42 50.19
N ALA A 14 20.05 16.38 50.75
CA ALA A 14 19.96 14.98 50.42
C ALA A 14 18.89 14.20 51.22
N ARG A 15 18.52 13.07 50.62
CA ARG A 15 18.22 11.73 51.19
C ARG A 15 17.46 11.63 52.52
N THR A 16 16.36 10.88 52.46
CA THR A 16 16.07 9.86 53.48
C THR A 16 15.46 8.64 52.79
N GLN A 17 15.93 7.48 53.22
CA GLN A 17 15.67 6.15 52.69
C GLN A 17 14.35 5.62 53.23
N ALA A 18 13.62 4.84 52.43
CA ALA A 18 12.68 3.85 52.94
C ALA A 18 12.74 2.60 52.06
N THR A 19 13.39 1.61 52.62
CA THR A 19 13.48 0.21 52.20
C THR A 19 12.16 -0.52 52.44
N SER A 20 11.65 -1.24 51.44
CA SER A 20 10.89 -2.47 51.70
C SER A 20 11.07 -3.45 50.55
N THR A 21 12.06 -4.31 50.76
CA THR A 21 12.29 -5.58 50.10
C THR A 21 11.16 -6.56 50.44
N CYS A 22 10.60 -7.24 49.43
CA CYS A 22 9.99 -8.55 49.63
C CYS A 22 10.32 -9.46 48.43
N ARG A 23 11.34 -10.30 48.64
CA ARG A 23 11.69 -11.56 47.96
C ARG A 23 11.15 -12.66 48.89
N ILE A 24 10.75 -13.89 48.56
CA ILE A 24 10.71 -14.79 47.39
C ILE A 24 9.78 -15.93 47.84
N ALA A 25 9.01 -16.54 46.94
CA ALA A 25 8.80 -18.00 46.93
C ALA A 25 8.29 -18.44 45.54
N GLY A 26 9.10 -19.22 44.81
CA GLY A 26 8.62 -20.15 43.77
C GLY A 26 8.63 -21.57 44.35
N PRO A 27 8.60 -22.64 43.52
CA PRO A 27 8.19 -22.76 42.11
C PRO A 27 7.12 -23.87 41.93
N GLY A 28 6.46 -23.93 40.76
CA GLY A 28 5.47 -24.98 40.49
C GLY A 28 4.97 -25.06 39.04
N ALA A 29 5.78 -25.69 38.20
CA ALA A 29 5.45 -26.61 37.11
C ALA A 29 4.26 -26.36 36.14
N LEU A 30 4.61 -26.42 34.84
CA LEU A 30 3.91 -27.09 33.74
C LEU A 30 2.54 -26.56 33.27
N SER A 31 2.49 -26.01 32.04
CA SER A 31 1.86 -26.63 30.85
C SER A 31 1.31 -25.61 29.83
N ALA A 32 1.41 -25.98 28.55
CA ALA A 32 1.12 -25.24 27.33
C ALA A 32 -0.34 -24.77 27.16
N PRO A 33 -0.63 -23.78 26.29
CA PRO A 33 -2.01 -23.49 25.91
C PRO A 33 -2.50 -24.53 24.90
N ARG A 34 -3.42 -25.41 25.35
CA ARG A 34 -4.27 -26.21 24.46
C ARG A 34 -5.36 -25.33 23.85
N ALA A 35 -5.64 -25.62 22.59
CA ALA A 35 -6.76 -25.17 21.78
C ALA A 35 -8.10 -25.07 22.54
N ALA A 36 -8.79 -23.95 22.37
CA ALA A 36 -10.25 -23.86 22.47
C ALA A 36 -10.77 -23.94 21.03
N ALA A 37 -11.33 -25.04 20.52
CA ALA A 37 -12.48 -25.83 21.00
C ALA A 37 -13.74 -24.96 21.15
N ILE A 38 -14.35 -24.69 20.00
CA ILE A 38 -15.77 -24.88 19.68
C ILE A 38 -16.73 -24.73 20.87
N SER A 39 -17.51 -23.67 20.79
CA SER A 39 -18.73 -23.38 21.56
C SER A 39 -19.57 -24.63 21.83
N ALA A 40 -19.52 -25.10 23.08
CA ALA A 40 -20.45 -26.07 23.63
C ALA A 40 -21.58 -25.32 24.34
N CYS A 41 -22.80 -25.54 23.84
CA CYS A 41 -24.04 -25.07 24.46
C CYS A 41 -24.10 -25.44 25.95
N CYS A 42 -24.35 -24.42 26.77
CA CYS A 42 -24.68 -24.55 28.18
C CYS A 42 -26.05 -25.22 28.35
N CYS A 43 -26.09 -26.47 28.79
CA CYS A 43 -27.25 -27.07 29.45
C CYS A 43 -26.72 -27.79 30.71
N GLY A 44 -26.85 -27.14 31.87
CA GLY A 44 -26.48 -27.71 33.16
C GLY A 44 -27.54 -28.69 33.70
N PRO A 45 -27.19 -29.61 34.62
CA PRO A 45 -28.16 -30.44 35.31
C PRO A 45 -28.53 -29.82 36.66
N SER A 46 -29.81 -29.55 36.88
CA SER A 46 -30.39 -29.55 38.22
C SER A 46 -31.49 -30.60 38.26
N ALA A 47 -31.34 -31.55 39.18
CA ALA A 47 -32.22 -32.67 39.36
C ALA A 47 -33.27 -32.34 40.44
N SER A 48 -34.55 -32.47 40.12
CA SER A 48 -35.55 -32.99 41.07
C SER A 48 -36.89 -33.27 40.40
N ARG A 49 -37.27 -34.56 40.45
CA ARG A 49 -38.62 -35.14 40.60
C ARG A 49 -39.79 -34.53 39.79
N ILE A 50 -40.32 -35.32 38.86
CA ILE A 50 -41.72 -35.79 38.80
C ILE A 50 -41.77 -37.01 37.85
N SER A 51 -42.64 -37.96 38.20
CA SER A 51 -42.84 -39.32 37.67
C SER A 51 -43.35 -39.42 36.21
N PRO A 52 -43.37 -40.63 35.61
CA PRO A 52 -43.29 -40.83 34.17
C PRO A 52 -44.66 -41.04 33.51
N ARG A 53 -44.75 -40.69 32.21
CA ARG A 53 -45.51 -41.35 31.12
C ARG A 53 -45.94 -40.32 30.08
N ARG A 54 -45.22 -40.25 28.95
CA ARG A 54 -45.84 -40.25 27.60
C ARG A 54 -44.77 -40.35 26.51
N SER A 55 -44.90 -41.45 25.77
CA SER A 55 -44.48 -41.71 24.39
C SER A 55 -43.44 -40.78 23.75
N TRP A 56 -42.28 -41.38 23.49
CA TRP A 56 -41.48 -41.08 22.31
C TRP A 56 -42.34 -41.25 21.06
N ARG A 57 -42.50 -40.18 20.28
CA ARG A 57 -42.62 -40.16 18.81
C ARG A 57 -42.82 -38.71 18.36
N ASN A 58 -42.03 -38.33 17.35
CA ASN A 58 -42.14 -37.12 16.53
C ASN A 58 -41.65 -35.78 17.11
N CYS A 59 -40.33 -35.59 17.09
CA CYS A 59 -39.78 -34.30 16.66
C CYS A 59 -39.03 -34.53 15.35
N HIS A 60 -39.74 -34.31 14.24
CA HIS A 60 -39.14 -34.29 12.92
C HIS A 60 -38.05 -33.22 12.86
N ALA A 61 -36.87 -33.66 12.43
CA ALA A 61 -35.78 -32.84 11.98
C ALA A 61 -36.29 -31.79 10.98
N ARG A 62 -36.25 -30.54 11.40
CA ARG A 62 -36.36 -29.39 10.51
C ARG A 62 -35.53 -28.30 11.18
N TRP A 63 -34.70 -27.64 10.38
CA TRP A 63 -33.84 -26.50 10.74
C TRP A 63 -32.47 -26.84 11.36
N CYS A 64 -31.52 -27.18 10.49
CA CYS A 64 -30.18 -26.58 10.50
C CYS A 64 -29.47 -26.88 9.16
N SER A 65 -30.01 -26.33 8.07
CA SER A 65 -29.25 -26.19 6.83
C SER A 65 -28.41 -24.93 6.94
N TYR A 66 -27.21 -25.03 7.52
CA TYR A 66 -26.20 -23.98 7.33
C TYR A 66 -25.76 -24.00 5.86
N PRO A 67 -25.80 -22.87 5.13
CA PRO A 67 -25.21 -22.82 3.79
C PRO A 67 -23.71 -23.12 3.89
N ARG A 68 -23.23 -24.00 2.99
CA ARG A 68 -21.83 -24.41 2.84
C ARG A 68 -20.91 -23.19 2.78
N THR A 69 -20.12 -22.98 3.82
CA THR A 69 -19.06 -21.96 3.85
C THR A 69 -17.88 -22.30 2.92
N SER A 70 -17.82 -23.52 2.38
CA SER A 70 -16.70 -24.03 1.57
C SER A 70 -16.72 -23.65 0.09
N THR A 71 -17.88 -23.30 -0.48
CA THR A 71 -17.96 -22.97 -1.92
C THR A 71 -17.59 -21.52 -2.23
N ILE A 72 -17.84 -20.59 -1.30
CA ILE A 72 -17.50 -19.17 -1.46
C ILE A 72 -15.97 -18.97 -1.46
N SER A 73 -15.24 -19.85 -0.78
CA SER A 73 -13.82 -19.68 -0.49
C SER A 73 -12.89 -20.31 -1.55
N VAL A 74 -13.35 -21.32 -2.30
CA VAL A 74 -12.63 -21.83 -3.48
C VAL A 74 -12.80 -20.90 -4.68
N GLN A 75 -13.96 -20.28 -4.82
CA GLN A 75 -14.19 -19.29 -5.88
C GLN A 75 -13.27 -18.07 -5.75
N GLU A 76 -12.96 -17.66 -4.52
CA GLU A 76 -12.00 -16.58 -4.26
C GLU A 76 -10.57 -16.90 -4.75
N ASN A 77 -10.12 -18.14 -4.59
CA ASN A 77 -8.82 -18.57 -5.16
C ASN A 77 -8.83 -18.44 -6.69
N GLN A 78 -9.91 -18.86 -7.34
CA GLN A 78 -10.05 -18.74 -8.79
C GLN A 78 -10.02 -17.26 -9.22
N GLU A 79 -10.76 -16.39 -8.53
CA GLU A 79 -10.77 -14.95 -8.84
C GLU A 79 -9.38 -14.31 -8.69
N ILE A 80 -8.61 -14.70 -7.67
CA ILE A 80 -7.24 -14.22 -7.46
C ILE A 80 -6.33 -14.74 -8.57
N SER A 81 -6.40 -16.03 -8.87
CA SER A 81 -5.65 -16.69 -9.95
C SER A 81 -5.90 -16.03 -11.30
N ASP A 82 -7.17 -15.78 -11.65
CA ASP A 82 -7.55 -15.12 -12.90
C ASP A 82 -7.00 -13.69 -13.00
N LYS A 83 -7.06 -12.92 -11.90
CA LYS A 83 -6.46 -11.57 -11.83
C LYS A 83 -4.95 -11.61 -12.05
N LEU A 84 -4.25 -12.57 -11.44
CA LEU A 84 -2.80 -12.74 -11.60
C LEU A 84 -2.44 -13.13 -13.05
N ARG A 85 -3.20 -14.04 -13.68
CA ARG A 85 -3.04 -14.41 -15.10
C ARG A 85 -3.26 -13.22 -16.02
N GLU A 86 -4.30 -12.44 -15.79
CA GLU A 86 -4.58 -11.24 -16.58
C GLU A 86 -3.44 -10.23 -16.49
N ALA A 87 -2.89 -10.00 -15.30
CA ALA A 87 -1.73 -9.11 -15.15
C ALA A 87 -0.50 -9.62 -15.93
N ALA A 88 -0.24 -10.93 -15.92
CA ALA A 88 0.83 -11.52 -16.71
C ALA A 88 0.62 -11.27 -18.22
N THR A 89 -0.58 -11.51 -18.74
CA THR A 89 -0.92 -11.26 -20.15
C THR A 89 -0.75 -9.79 -20.52
N LEU A 90 -1.21 -8.86 -19.68
CA LEU A 90 -1.06 -7.42 -19.94
C LEU A 90 0.40 -6.97 -19.91
N LEU A 91 1.20 -7.47 -18.96
CA LEU A 91 2.62 -7.17 -18.86
C LEU A 91 3.40 -7.69 -20.08
N GLU A 92 3.10 -8.92 -20.52
CA GLU A 92 3.72 -9.51 -21.72
C GLU A 92 3.40 -8.70 -22.97
N ALA A 93 2.14 -8.34 -23.17
CA ALA A 93 1.70 -7.51 -24.30
C ALA A 93 2.37 -6.12 -24.32
N GLN A 94 2.72 -5.59 -23.15
CA GLN A 94 3.42 -4.30 -23.02
C GLN A 94 4.96 -4.42 -23.17
N GLY A 95 5.49 -5.64 -23.34
CA GLY A 95 6.94 -5.86 -23.41
C GLY A 95 7.65 -5.65 -22.08
N ALA A 96 6.97 -5.92 -20.96
CA ALA A 96 7.57 -5.88 -19.63
C ALA A 96 8.59 -7.03 -19.41
N ASN A 97 9.24 -7.04 -18.24
CA ASN A 97 10.25 -8.04 -17.90
C ASN A 97 9.68 -9.48 -17.96
N PRO A 98 10.25 -10.39 -18.79
CA PRO A 98 9.79 -11.78 -18.91
C PRO A 98 9.79 -12.56 -17.60
N PHE A 99 10.78 -12.34 -16.72
CA PHE A 99 10.83 -13.00 -15.41
C PHE A 99 9.63 -12.61 -14.54
N ARG A 100 9.19 -11.36 -14.64
CA ARG A 100 8.03 -10.86 -13.90
C ARG A 100 6.72 -11.45 -14.43
N VAL A 101 6.58 -11.52 -15.75
CA VAL A 101 5.44 -12.18 -16.40
C VAL A 101 5.34 -13.63 -15.91
N GLU A 102 6.46 -14.35 -15.93
CA GLU A 102 6.51 -15.75 -15.51
C GLU A 102 6.21 -15.94 -14.01
N ALA A 103 6.69 -15.02 -13.16
CA ALA A 103 6.38 -15.05 -11.72
C ALA A 103 4.86 -14.95 -11.46
N TYR A 104 4.14 -14.06 -12.15
CA TYR A 104 2.68 -13.96 -12.00
C TYR A 104 1.95 -15.21 -12.51
N ARG A 105 2.42 -15.83 -13.60
CA ARG A 105 1.84 -17.08 -14.11
C ARG A 105 1.98 -18.22 -13.10
N LYS A 106 3.20 -18.43 -12.59
CA LYS A 106 3.48 -19.48 -11.58
C LYS A 106 2.73 -19.25 -10.27
N ALA A 107 2.61 -18.00 -9.84
CA ALA A 107 1.82 -17.66 -8.66
C ALA A 107 0.33 -17.93 -8.87
N ALA A 108 -0.22 -17.57 -10.04
CA ALA A 108 -1.61 -17.88 -10.37
C ALA A 108 -1.86 -19.38 -10.29
N ASP A 109 -1.02 -20.18 -10.95
CA ASP A 109 -1.12 -21.65 -10.91
C ASP A 109 -1.01 -22.18 -9.48
N THR A 110 -0.13 -21.62 -8.65
CA THR A 110 -0.03 -22.01 -7.24
C THR A 110 -1.36 -21.77 -6.52
N ILE A 111 -1.98 -20.60 -6.66
CA ILE A 111 -3.26 -20.27 -6.02
C ILE A 111 -4.40 -21.13 -6.54
N ASP A 112 -4.45 -21.38 -7.86
CA ASP A 112 -5.45 -22.20 -8.54
C ASP A 112 -5.49 -23.63 -7.98
N HIS A 113 -4.31 -24.19 -7.68
CA HIS A 113 -4.16 -25.57 -7.20
C HIS A 113 -4.29 -25.72 -5.68
N LEU A 114 -4.46 -24.62 -4.93
CA LEU A 114 -4.67 -24.71 -3.48
C LEU A 114 -6.00 -25.40 -3.18
N THR A 115 -5.93 -26.52 -2.46
CA THR A 115 -7.11 -27.28 -2.03
C THR A 115 -7.89 -26.57 -0.91
N ARG A 116 -7.24 -25.61 -0.24
CA ARG A 116 -7.84 -24.76 0.80
C ARG A 116 -7.90 -23.31 0.32
N PRO A 117 -8.84 -22.52 0.83
CA PRO A 117 -8.92 -21.09 0.54
C PRO A 117 -7.66 -20.37 0.96
N VAL A 118 -7.10 -19.53 0.08
CA VAL A 118 -5.91 -18.72 0.38
C VAL A 118 -6.19 -17.71 1.52
N ARG A 119 -7.45 -17.32 1.70
CA ARG A 119 -7.90 -16.50 2.82
C ARG A 119 -7.63 -17.14 4.18
N GLU A 120 -7.72 -18.46 4.32
CA GLU A 120 -7.41 -19.13 5.59
C GLU A 120 -5.94 -18.92 5.97
N THR A 121 -5.02 -19.06 5.01
CA THR A 121 -3.59 -18.78 5.21
C THR A 121 -3.38 -17.32 5.58
N PHE A 122 -4.03 -16.39 4.88
CA PHE A 122 -3.93 -14.97 5.17
C PHE A 122 -4.49 -14.59 6.55
N ASP A 123 -5.63 -15.14 6.96
CA ASP A 123 -6.24 -14.83 8.25
C ASP A 123 -5.42 -15.40 9.43
N ALA A 124 -4.76 -16.55 9.23
CA ALA A 124 -3.92 -17.18 10.24
C ALA A 124 -2.53 -16.52 10.39
N GLU A 125 -1.87 -16.23 9.26
CA GLU A 125 -0.43 -15.91 9.22
C GLU A 125 -0.13 -14.55 8.56
N GLY A 126 -1.15 -13.89 8.01
CA GLY A 126 -1.01 -12.64 7.29
C GLY A 126 -0.23 -12.77 5.99
N VAL A 127 0.43 -11.68 5.58
CA VAL A 127 1.26 -11.64 4.36
C VAL A 127 2.43 -12.62 4.41
N ALA A 128 2.96 -12.92 5.61
CA ALA A 128 4.07 -13.86 5.77
C ALA A 128 3.69 -15.29 5.37
N GLY A 129 2.47 -15.73 5.72
CA GLY A 129 1.97 -17.05 5.29
C GLY A 129 1.76 -17.12 3.78
N LEU A 130 1.37 -16.01 3.14
CA LEU A 130 1.25 -15.94 1.69
C LEU A 130 2.63 -16.00 1.00
N ASP A 131 3.64 -15.28 1.52
CA ASP A 131 5.03 -15.28 1.03
C ASP A 131 5.73 -16.65 1.21
N ALA A 132 5.23 -17.48 2.13
CA ALA A 132 5.73 -18.84 2.34
C ALA A 132 5.21 -19.85 1.28
N LEU A 133 4.20 -19.48 0.49
CA LEU A 133 3.66 -20.35 -0.54
C LEU A 133 4.63 -20.47 -1.73
N PRO A 134 4.69 -21.64 -2.40
CA PRO A 134 5.57 -21.82 -3.56
C PRO A 134 5.35 -20.75 -4.63
N HIS A 135 6.43 -20.21 -5.20
CA HIS A 135 6.38 -19.20 -6.27
C HIS A 135 5.68 -17.88 -5.91
N ILE A 136 5.30 -17.66 -4.64
CA ILE A 136 4.68 -16.42 -4.19
C ILE A 136 5.72 -15.67 -3.36
N GLY A 137 6.34 -14.66 -3.98
CA GLY A 137 7.23 -13.74 -3.27
C GLY A 137 6.50 -12.52 -2.70
N LYS A 138 7.18 -11.75 -1.85
CA LYS A 138 6.67 -10.59 -1.09
C LYS A 138 5.69 -9.69 -1.83
N GLY A 139 5.98 -9.25 -3.07
CA GLY A 139 5.04 -8.38 -3.79
C GLY A 139 3.81 -9.10 -4.34
N ILE A 140 3.93 -10.38 -4.69
CA ILE A 140 2.75 -11.19 -5.07
C ILE A 140 1.92 -11.47 -3.81
N ALA A 141 2.55 -11.77 -2.68
CA ALA A 141 1.88 -11.90 -1.39
C ALA A 141 1.13 -10.61 -1.01
N ALA A 142 1.76 -9.44 -1.20
CA ALA A 142 1.12 -8.15 -0.98
C ALA A 142 -0.05 -7.89 -1.95
N ALA A 143 0.09 -8.25 -3.23
CA ALA A 143 -0.99 -8.14 -4.21
C ALA A 143 -2.20 -9.03 -3.84
N ILE A 144 -1.95 -10.28 -3.44
CA ILE A 144 -2.99 -11.20 -2.96
C ILE A 144 -3.68 -10.62 -1.73
N ALA A 145 -2.91 -10.11 -0.75
CA ALA A 145 -3.47 -9.47 0.43
C ALA A 145 -4.33 -8.24 0.08
N GLU A 146 -3.89 -7.40 -0.87
CA GLU A 146 -4.67 -6.25 -1.35
C GLU A 146 -6.02 -6.69 -1.95
N ILE A 147 -6.01 -7.76 -2.76
CA ILE A 147 -7.22 -8.34 -3.35
C ILE A 147 -8.15 -8.87 -2.25
N LEU A 148 -7.61 -9.59 -1.27
CA LEU A 148 -8.40 -10.16 -0.17
C LEU A 148 -9.03 -9.11 0.75
N ILE A 149 -8.33 -7.99 0.97
CA ILE A 149 -8.80 -6.90 1.85
C ILE A 149 -9.78 -5.99 1.12
N THR A 150 -9.48 -5.62 -0.13
CA THR A 150 -10.17 -4.54 -0.84
C THR A 150 -11.07 -5.01 -1.97
N GLY A 151 -10.93 -6.27 -2.40
CA GLY A 151 -11.50 -6.81 -3.64
C GLY A 151 -10.79 -6.35 -4.91
N ARG A 152 -9.85 -5.40 -4.79
CA ARG A 152 -9.18 -4.71 -5.90
C ARG A 152 -7.67 -4.93 -5.86
N TRP A 153 -7.03 -4.65 -6.99
CA TRP A 153 -5.58 -4.68 -7.13
C TRP A 153 -5.13 -3.53 -7.99
N ASN A 154 -4.52 -2.52 -7.37
CA ASN A 154 -4.15 -1.26 -8.03
C ASN A 154 -3.27 -1.47 -9.26
N GLN A 155 -2.35 -2.43 -9.22
CA GLN A 155 -1.45 -2.69 -10.33
C GLN A 155 -2.21 -3.26 -11.55
N LEU A 156 -3.14 -4.19 -11.35
CA LEU A 156 -3.96 -4.70 -12.44
C LEU A 156 -4.89 -3.62 -13.00
N GLU A 157 -5.48 -2.79 -12.14
CA GLU A 157 -6.28 -1.65 -12.59
C GLU A 157 -5.44 -0.66 -13.42
N ARG A 158 -4.18 -0.44 -13.06
CA ARG A 158 -3.26 0.36 -13.86
C ARG A 158 -2.95 -0.28 -15.21
N LEU A 159 -2.63 -1.58 -15.23
CA LEU A 159 -2.37 -2.31 -16.47
C LEU A 159 -3.59 -2.28 -17.41
N ARG A 160 -4.81 -2.31 -16.85
CA ARG A 160 -6.08 -2.12 -17.57
C ARG A 160 -6.33 -0.67 -18.01
N GLY A 161 -5.57 0.30 -17.51
CA GLY A 161 -5.82 1.73 -17.72
C GLY A 161 -7.07 2.27 -16.99
N THR A 162 -7.41 1.68 -15.85
CA THR A 162 -8.59 1.97 -15.01
C THR A 162 -8.25 2.43 -13.59
N LEU A 163 -7.08 3.03 -13.31
CA LEU A 163 -6.71 3.44 -11.94
C LEU A 163 -7.08 4.91 -11.63
N GLU A 164 -8.04 5.21 -10.73
CA GLU A 164 -8.49 6.58 -10.37
C GLU A 164 -7.98 6.82 -8.94
N PRO A 165 -7.02 7.73 -8.74
CA PRO A 165 -6.58 8.12 -7.40
C PRO A 165 -7.74 8.49 -6.48
N LYS A 166 -8.80 9.10 -7.04
CA LYS A 166 -10.01 9.47 -6.31
C LYS A 166 -10.79 8.27 -5.76
N GLN A 167 -10.84 7.16 -6.49
CA GLN A 167 -11.52 5.94 -6.05
C GLN A 167 -10.68 5.17 -5.04
N LEU A 168 -9.35 5.23 -5.18
CA LEU A 168 -8.41 4.68 -4.21
C LEU A 168 -8.54 5.43 -2.87
N PHE A 169 -8.56 6.76 -2.86
CA PHE A 169 -8.68 7.53 -1.63
C PHE A 169 -10.03 7.36 -0.93
N GLN A 170 -11.09 7.12 -1.68
CA GLN A 170 -12.42 6.80 -1.11
C GLN A 170 -12.45 5.47 -0.35
N SER A 171 -11.44 4.60 -0.52
CA SER A 171 -11.32 3.40 0.32
C SER A 171 -10.94 3.73 1.77
N VAL A 172 -10.40 4.93 2.02
CA VAL A 172 -10.04 5.38 3.37
C VAL A 172 -11.30 5.87 4.08
N PRO A 173 -11.65 5.31 5.25
CA PRO A 173 -12.78 5.77 6.04
C PRO A 173 -12.74 7.28 6.29
N GLY A 174 -13.86 7.96 5.98
CA GLY A 174 -13.99 9.41 6.15
C GLY A 174 -13.46 10.26 4.99
N ILE A 175 -12.92 9.66 3.92
CA ILE A 175 -12.62 10.35 2.66
C ILE A 175 -13.77 10.15 1.68
N GLY A 176 -14.65 11.15 1.57
CA GLY A 176 -15.71 11.17 0.55
C GLY A 176 -15.22 11.63 -0.84
N PRO A 177 -16.05 11.51 -1.90
CA PRO A 177 -15.67 11.85 -3.28
C PRO A 177 -15.13 13.27 -3.46
N GLN A 178 -15.71 14.24 -2.75
CA GLN A 178 -15.24 15.63 -2.80
C GLN A 178 -13.85 15.80 -2.20
N PHE A 179 -13.60 15.15 -1.07
CA PHE A 179 -12.31 15.20 -0.39
C PHE A 179 -11.26 14.43 -1.17
N ALA A 180 -11.56 13.23 -1.66
CA ALA A 180 -10.67 12.47 -2.53
C ALA A 180 -10.22 13.32 -3.74
N ARG A 181 -11.17 14.02 -4.39
CA ARG A 181 -10.85 14.94 -5.49
C ARG A 181 -9.96 16.09 -5.04
N ARG A 182 -10.33 16.80 -3.96
CA ARG A 182 -9.58 17.97 -3.47
C ARG A 182 -8.18 17.60 -3.03
N THR A 183 -8.02 16.49 -2.31
CA THR A 183 -6.72 16.00 -1.86
C THR A 183 -5.82 15.66 -3.04
N HIS A 184 -6.34 14.93 -4.03
CA HIS A 184 -5.61 14.65 -5.26
C HIS A 184 -5.24 15.95 -6.02
N GLU A 185 -6.18 16.89 -6.17
CA GLU A 185 -5.94 18.15 -6.88
C GLU A 185 -4.98 19.10 -6.15
N ALA A 186 -4.99 19.11 -4.82
CA ALA A 186 -4.13 19.98 -4.03
C ALA A 186 -2.72 19.39 -3.86
N LEU A 187 -2.64 18.10 -3.53
CA LEU A 187 -1.37 17.47 -3.16
C LEU A 187 -0.70 16.73 -4.32
N HIS A 188 -1.44 16.46 -5.41
CA HIS A 188 -0.93 15.72 -6.56
C HIS A 188 -0.38 14.35 -6.16
N VAL A 189 -1.01 13.73 -5.16
CA VAL A 189 -0.69 12.38 -4.69
C VAL A 189 -1.66 11.38 -5.31
N ASP A 190 -1.14 10.19 -5.61
CA ASP A 190 -1.86 9.17 -6.38
C ASP A 190 -1.94 7.80 -5.68
N THR A 191 -1.26 7.60 -4.53
CA THR A 191 -1.34 6.37 -3.71
C THR A 191 -1.74 6.63 -2.26
N LEU A 192 -2.14 5.55 -1.56
CA LEU A 192 -2.42 5.59 -0.12
C LEU A 192 -1.16 5.85 0.71
N GLU A 193 0.01 5.36 0.29
CA GLU A 193 1.29 5.58 0.97
C GLU A 193 1.76 7.02 0.79
N ALA A 194 1.62 7.59 -0.40
CA ALA A 194 1.92 8.99 -0.65
C ALA A 194 0.97 9.90 0.14
N LEU A 195 -0.29 9.49 0.27
CA LEU A 195 -1.27 10.17 1.12
C LEU A 195 -0.94 10.06 2.61
N GLU A 196 -0.47 8.90 3.08
CA GLU A 196 -0.01 8.69 4.45
C GLU A 196 1.23 9.55 4.75
N ALA A 197 2.21 9.59 3.83
CA ALA A 197 3.38 10.44 3.94
C ALA A 197 2.98 11.92 4.01
N ALA A 198 2.08 12.36 3.13
CA ALA A 198 1.52 13.72 3.16
C ALA A 198 0.74 14.03 4.45
N ALA A 199 0.18 13.00 5.10
CA ALA A 199 -0.45 13.16 6.41
C ALA A 199 0.57 13.30 7.55
N HIS A 200 1.76 12.71 7.41
CA HIS A 200 2.84 12.79 8.40
C HIS A 200 3.68 14.06 8.29
N ASP A 201 3.90 14.57 7.08
CA ASP A 201 4.67 15.80 6.84
C ASP A 201 3.83 17.09 6.92
N GLY A 202 2.53 16.97 7.22
CA GLY A 202 1.61 18.09 7.40
C GLY A 202 1.02 18.66 6.11
N ARG A 203 1.44 18.20 4.92
CA ARG A 203 0.86 18.66 3.65
C ARG A 203 -0.63 18.39 3.56
N LEU A 204 -1.13 17.33 4.19
CA LEU A 204 -2.56 17.03 4.18
C LEU A 204 -3.42 18.13 4.81
N GLU A 205 -2.88 18.90 5.75
CA GLU A 205 -3.58 20.00 6.42
C GLU A 205 -3.68 21.26 5.53
N SER A 206 -2.86 21.37 4.48
CA SER A 206 -2.96 22.47 3.51
C SER A 206 -4.11 22.27 2.51
N VAL A 207 -4.80 21.12 2.53
CA VAL A 207 -5.92 20.83 1.63
C VAL A 207 -7.18 21.58 2.11
N PRO A 208 -7.85 22.38 1.25
CA PRO A 208 -9.05 23.12 1.64
C PRO A 208 -10.16 22.25 2.24
N GLY A 209 -10.49 22.49 3.51
CA GLY A 209 -11.48 21.76 4.28
C GLY A 209 -10.94 20.54 5.04
N VAL A 210 -9.63 20.29 5.01
CA VAL A 210 -8.96 19.25 5.82
C VAL A 210 -8.22 19.93 6.97
N GLY A 211 -8.89 20.10 8.11
CA GLY A 211 -8.24 20.61 9.32
C GLY A 211 -7.50 19.52 10.10
N ALA A 212 -6.67 19.91 11.07
CA ALA A 212 -5.82 19.02 11.87
C ALA A 212 -6.55 17.78 12.43
N ARG A 213 -7.79 17.94 12.92
CA ARG A 213 -8.60 16.81 13.42
C ARG A 213 -8.91 15.78 12.33
N ARG A 214 -9.24 16.24 11.12
CA ARG A 214 -9.58 15.36 9.99
C ARG A 214 -8.32 14.72 9.41
N ALA A 215 -7.24 15.48 9.27
CA ALA A 215 -5.94 14.95 8.88
C ALA A 215 -5.47 13.84 9.84
N ALA A 216 -5.60 14.05 11.15
CA ALA A 216 -5.27 13.04 12.16
C ALA A 216 -6.14 11.78 12.05
N ALA A 217 -7.45 11.92 11.78
CA ALA A 217 -8.34 10.78 11.58
C ALA A 217 -7.96 9.96 10.35
N TRP A 218 -7.72 10.61 9.21
CA TRP A 218 -7.30 9.93 7.99
C TRP A 218 -5.93 9.28 8.14
N ARG A 219 -4.99 9.95 8.82
CA ARG A 219 -3.67 9.38 9.15
C ARG A 219 -3.81 8.09 9.97
N ALA A 220 -4.67 8.08 10.98
CA ALA A 220 -4.90 6.88 11.79
C ALA A 220 -5.55 5.74 10.95
N SER A 221 -6.52 6.07 10.10
CA SER A 221 -7.13 5.10 9.19
C SER A 221 -6.11 4.50 8.21
N LEU A 222 -5.29 5.35 7.57
CA LEU A 222 -4.22 4.94 6.67
C LEU A 222 -3.19 4.05 7.38
N ALA A 223 -2.75 4.46 8.58
CA ALA A 223 -1.82 3.66 9.37
C ALA A 223 -2.41 2.26 9.67
N ASN A 224 -3.67 2.17 10.07
CA ASN A 224 -4.31 0.87 10.35
C ASN A 224 -4.48 0.00 9.09
N MET A 225 -4.85 0.59 7.96
CA MET A 225 -5.00 -0.13 6.68
C MET A 225 -3.64 -0.65 6.20
N LEU A 226 -2.60 0.17 6.27
CA LEU A 226 -1.27 -0.16 5.78
C LEU A 226 -0.44 -1.00 6.75
N GLN A 227 -0.75 -1.00 8.05
CA GLN A 227 -0.09 -1.83 9.06
C GLN A 227 -0.22 -3.34 8.77
N ARG A 228 -1.34 -3.79 8.19
CA ARG A 228 -1.55 -5.21 7.85
C ARG A 228 -0.85 -5.65 6.57
N VAL A 229 -0.53 -4.68 5.70
CA VAL A 229 0.18 -4.90 4.44
C VAL A 229 1.70 -4.82 4.65
N ARG A 230 2.16 -4.09 5.66
CA ARG A 230 3.58 -4.02 6.04
C ARG A 230 4.03 -5.34 6.69
N PRO A 231 5.11 -5.97 6.19
CA PRO A 231 5.73 -7.10 6.89
C PRO A 231 6.09 -6.70 8.34
N ARG A 232 5.80 -7.58 9.30
CA ARG A 232 6.02 -7.36 10.75
C ARG A 232 7.49 -7.12 11.13
N ASP A 233 8.43 -7.39 10.23
CA ASP A 233 9.87 -7.24 10.46
C ASP A 233 10.42 -5.81 10.32
N ARG A 234 9.59 -4.78 10.15
CA ARG A 234 10.04 -3.39 10.24
C ARG A 234 10.10 -2.92 11.70
N MET A 235 11.14 -3.36 12.43
CA MET A 235 11.77 -2.44 13.39
C MET A 235 12.34 -1.24 12.62
N PRO A 236 12.28 -0.02 13.17
CA PRO A 236 12.79 1.17 12.49
C PRO A 236 14.32 1.17 12.56
N SER A 237 14.97 0.41 11.67
CA SER A 237 16.33 0.72 11.27
C SER A 237 16.26 1.91 10.33
N ALA A 238 17.08 2.93 10.61
CA ALA A 238 17.18 4.20 9.90
C ALA A 238 17.78 4.07 8.47
N ALA A 239 17.34 3.08 7.70
CA ALA A 239 17.54 3.08 6.26
C ALA A 239 16.36 3.83 5.62
N PRO A 240 16.58 4.81 4.73
CA PRO A 240 15.48 5.42 3.99
C PRO A 240 14.71 4.29 3.29
N ALA A 241 13.38 4.32 3.35
CA ALA A 241 12.53 3.40 2.59
C ALA A 241 13.15 3.25 1.19
N SER A 242 13.55 2.03 0.81
CA SER A 242 14.25 1.77 -0.44
C SER A 242 13.41 2.38 -1.57
N GLN A 243 13.92 3.47 -2.14
CA GLN A 243 13.27 4.21 -3.20
C GLN A 243 14.35 4.62 -4.19
N PRO A 244 14.02 4.68 -5.48
CA PRO A 244 14.96 5.13 -6.50
C PRO A 244 15.40 6.57 -6.23
N SER A 245 16.62 6.92 -6.63
CA SER A 245 17.12 8.28 -6.52
C SER A 245 16.29 9.26 -7.36
N VAL A 246 16.28 10.56 -7.01
CA VAL A 246 15.66 11.59 -7.85
C VAL A 246 16.29 11.60 -9.24
N ALA A 247 17.61 11.40 -9.33
CA ALA A 247 18.32 11.29 -10.60
C ALA A 247 17.75 10.18 -11.49
N ASN A 248 17.51 8.98 -10.94
CA ASN A 248 16.92 7.88 -11.71
C ASN A 248 15.51 8.22 -12.18
N LEU A 249 14.67 8.80 -11.31
CA LEU A 249 13.30 9.19 -11.66
C LEU A 249 13.26 10.24 -12.78
N LEU A 250 14.13 11.25 -12.71
CA LEU A 250 14.23 12.29 -13.74
C LEU A 250 14.83 11.77 -15.06
N GLU A 251 15.73 10.79 -15.00
CA GLU A 251 16.26 10.15 -16.21
C GLU A 251 15.22 9.25 -16.88
N VAL A 252 14.42 8.50 -16.11
CA VAL A 252 13.28 7.74 -16.64
C VAL A 252 12.24 8.68 -17.27
N ASP A 253 11.94 9.82 -16.65
CA ASP A 253 11.07 10.87 -17.23
C ASP A 253 11.61 11.35 -18.59
N ARG A 254 12.90 11.68 -18.64
CA ARG A 254 13.57 12.16 -19.86
C ARG A 254 13.53 11.11 -20.97
N GLU A 255 13.85 9.87 -20.66
CA GLU A 255 13.81 8.74 -21.60
C GLU A 255 12.38 8.52 -22.13
N TYR A 256 11.40 8.49 -21.24
CA TYR A 256 10.00 8.30 -21.57
C TYR A 256 9.52 9.38 -22.55
N ARG A 257 9.68 10.66 -22.22
CA ARG A 257 9.18 11.76 -23.05
C ARG A 257 9.82 11.76 -24.44
N ARG A 258 11.14 11.51 -24.53
CA ARG A 258 11.86 11.38 -25.80
C ARG A 258 11.31 10.25 -26.67
N LYS A 259 11.13 9.05 -26.11
CA LYS A 259 10.61 7.89 -26.85
C LYS A 259 9.13 8.02 -27.20
N ALA A 260 8.34 8.66 -26.33
CA ALA A 260 6.93 8.95 -26.57
C ALA A 260 6.76 9.95 -27.73
N GLU A 261 7.56 11.02 -27.76
CA GLU A 261 7.58 12.00 -28.85
C GLU A 261 8.02 11.36 -30.18
N ALA A 262 9.03 10.48 -30.13
CA ALA A 262 9.45 9.68 -31.27
C ALA A 262 8.45 8.59 -31.70
N ARG A 263 7.33 8.41 -30.97
CA ARG A 263 6.31 7.36 -31.21
C ARG A 263 6.88 5.94 -31.28
N SER A 264 7.93 5.67 -30.50
CA SER A 264 8.63 4.38 -30.50
C SER A 264 8.24 3.46 -29.34
N LEU A 265 7.22 3.82 -28.56
CA LEU A 265 6.77 3.07 -27.39
C LEU A 265 5.51 2.27 -27.71
N PRO A 266 5.33 1.07 -27.10
CA PRO A 266 4.03 0.39 -27.13
C PRO A 266 2.97 1.29 -26.49
N THR A 267 1.75 1.21 -27.01
CA THR A 267 0.61 1.99 -26.51
C THR A 267 -0.41 1.08 -25.85
N ILE A 268 -1.04 1.59 -24.80
CA ILE A 268 -2.19 0.95 -24.16
C ILE A 268 -3.47 1.69 -24.53
N ALA A 269 -4.58 0.98 -24.52
CA ALA A 269 -5.92 1.56 -24.63
C ALA A 269 -6.43 1.86 -23.22
N PRO A 270 -6.26 3.09 -22.69
CA PRO A 270 -6.81 3.40 -21.39
C PRO A 270 -8.34 3.32 -21.46
N LYS A 271 -9.01 2.79 -20.44
CA LYS A 271 -10.49 2.79 -20.43
C LYS A 271 -11.08 4.17 -20.17
N ARG A 272 -10.27 5.12 -19.71
CA ARG A 272 -10.71 6.46 -19.33
C ARG A 272 -10.34 7.49 -20.36
N PHE A 273 -11.23 8.47 -20.52
CA PHE A 273 -11.08 9.54 -21.50
C PHE A 273 -10.75 8.97 -22.90
N ASN A 274 -11.37 7.83 -23.23
CA ASN A 274 -11.14 7.06 -24.44
C ASN A 274 -12.44 6.38 -24.90
N PRO A 275 -13.44 7.16 -25.38
CA PRO A 275 -14.72 6.62 -25.81
C PRO A 275 -14.59 5.61 -26.96
N ASP A 276 -13.56 5.76 -27.79
CA ASP A 276 -13.30 4.90 -28.94
C ASP A 276 -12.55 3.61 -28.58
N GLY A 277 -12.07 3.47 -27.34
CA GLY A 277 -11.29 2.30 -26.91
C GLY A 277 -9.95 2.11 -27.64
N LYS A 278 -9.40 3.16 -28.27
CA LYS A 278 -8.18 3.08 -29.07
C LYS A 278 -6.93 3.02 -28.19
N ALA A 279 -5.90 2.29 -28.61
CA ALA A 279 -4.60 2.31 -27.98
C ALA A 279 -3.85 3.60 -28.39
N TRP A 280 -3.62 4.49 -27.43
CA TRP A 280 -2.99 5.80 -27.71
C TRP A 280 -2.01 6.25 -26.62
N LEU A 281 -2.04 5.65 -25.43
CA LEU A 281 -1.20 6.08 -24.31
C LEU A 281 0.13 5.31 -24.34
N PRO A 282 1.27 5.96 -24.63
CA PRO A 282 2.55 5.28 -24.65
C PRO A 282 2.99 4.85 -23.25
N VAL A 283 3.55 3.64 -23.16
CA VAL A 283 4.08 3.06 -21.92
C VAL A 283 5.53 2.66 -22.14
N LEU A 284 6.40 3.03 -21.21
CA LEU A 284 7.79 2.60 -21.16
C LEU A 284 7.98 1.66 -19.98
N HIS A 285 8.53 0.47 -20.23
CA HIS A 285 9.18 -0.34 -19.21
C HIS A 285 10.70 -0.20 -19.36
N THR A 286 11.40 0.07 -18.26
CA THR A 286 12.87 0.19 -18.26
C THR A 286 13.44 -0.26 -16.91
N GLN A 287 14.74 -0.51 -16.86
CA GLN A 287 15.44 -0.90 -15.63
C GLN A 287 16.65 0.01 -15.45
N ARG A 288 16.87 0.48 -14.21
CA ARG A 288 18.05 1.26 -13.82
C ARG A 288 18.47 0.86 -12.42
N ASP A 289 19.75 0.58 -12.24
CA ASP A 289 20.28 -0.05 -11.03
C ASP A 289 19.46 -1.33 -10.69
N ASN A 290 19.02 -1.44 -9.45
CA ASN A 290 18.20 -2.57 -8.96
C ASN A 290 16.69 -2.26 -9.04
N TRP A 291 16.29 -1.23 -9.77
CA TRP A 291 14.91 -0.79 -9.90
C TRP A 291 14.39 -1.03 -11.30
N HIS A 292 13.19 -1.58 -11.37
CA HIS A 292 12.40 -1.63 -12.58
C HIS A 292 11.37 -0.51 -12.56
N PHE A 293 11.13 0.10 -13.71
CA PHE A 293 10.25 1.25 -13.87
C PHE A 293 9.20 1.01 -14.94
N THR A 294 8.01 1.57 -14.70
CA THR A 294 6.99 1.76 -15.73
C THR A 294 6.63 3.24 -15.76
N ALA A 295 6.82 3.90 -16.91
CA ALA A 295 6.50 5.31 -17.09
C ALA A 295 5.40 5.50 -18.13
N LEU A 296 4.44 6.38 -17.81
CA LEU A 296 3.33 6.74 -18.70
C LEU A 296 2.79 8.14 -18.37
N TYR A 297 2.21 8.83 -19.36
CA TYR A 297 1.57 10.12 -19.13
C TYR A 297 0.30 9.97 -18.26
N SER A 298 0.08 10.94 -17.38
CA SER A 298 -1.12 10.98 -16.54
C SER A 298 -2.37 11.14 -17.40
N ASN A 299 -3.27 10.16 -17.33
CA ASN A 299 -4.58 10.18 -17.97
C ASN A 299 -5.71 10.48 -16.97
N THR A 300 -5.43 11.28 -15.94
CA THR A 300 -6.41 11.65 -14.91
C THR A 300 -7.29 12.82 -15.35
N ALA A 301 -8.49 12.92 -14.79
CA ALA A 301 -9.40 14.06 -15.03
C ALA A 301 -8.74 15.43 -14.79
N THR A 302 -7.86 15.49 -13.78
CA THR A 302 -7.12 16.70 -13.43
C THR A 302 -6.07 17.04 -14.48
N ALA A 303 -5.32 16.06 -14.97
CA ALA A 303 -4.35 16.27 -16.06
C ALA A 303 -5.04 16.79 -17.32
N HIS A 304 -6.21 16.25 -17.69
CA HIS A 304 -7.03 16.76 -18.81
C HIS A 304 -7.50 18.19 -18.57
N LYS A 305 -8.09 18.48 -17.41
CA LYS A 305 -8.59 19.82 -17.06
C LYS A 305 -7.47 20.87 -17.10
N LEU A 306 -6.28 20.52 -16.64
CA LEU A 306 -5.12 21.41 -16.60
C LEU A 306 -4.30 21.40 -17.90
N LYS A 307 -4.72 20.62 -18.92
CA LYS A 307 -3.99 20.42 -20.19
C LYS A 307 -2.55 19.97 -19.97
N ARG A 308 -2.35 19.04 -19.02
CA ARG A 308 -1.05 18.47 -18.61
C ARG A 308 -0.87 16.99 -18.98
N THR A 309 -1.72 16.46 -19.86
CA THR A 309 -1.70 15.06 -20.31
C THR A 309 -0.45 14.66 -21.10
N HIS A 310 0.40 15.62 -21.49
CA HIS A 310 1.71 15.37 -22.13
C HIS A 310 2.86 15.96 -21.30
N ASP A 311 2.57 16.40 -20.08
CA ASP A 311 3.53 17.02 -19.17
C ASP A 311 3.75 16.13 -17.94
N TRP A 312 2.67 15.66 -17.32
CA TRP A 312 2.76 14.86 -16.10
C TRP A 312 3.05 13.42 -16.45
N VAL A 313 4.20 12.93 -16.01
CA VAL A 313 4.64 11.55 -16.21
C VAL A 313 4.56 10.83 -14.88
N ILE A 314 3.76 9.76 -14.83
CA ILE A 314 3.68 8.89 -13.67
C ILE A 314 4.76 7.83 -13.84
N VAL A 315 5.68 7.75 -12.87
CA VAL A 315 6.78 6.79 -12.83
C VAL A 315 6.53 5.82 -11.70
N TYR A 316 6.08 4.62 -12.08
CA TYR A 316 5.98 3.49 -11.18
C TYR A 316 7.33 2.80 -11.08
N PHE A 317 7.66 2.28 -9.91
CA PHE A 317 8.89 1.55 -9.69
C PHE A 317 8.68 0.36 -8.76
N TYR A 318 9.52 -0.65 -8.90
CA TYR A 318 9.58 -1.79 -8.01
C TYR A 318 11.00 -2.35 -7.96
N ASP A 319 11.38 -2.92 -6.83
CA ASP A 319 12.64 -3.65 -6.65
C ASP A 319 12.44 -5.16 -6.85
N GLU A 320 13.50 -5.94 -6.67
CA GLU A 320 13.46 -7.42 -6.73
C GLU A 320 12.50 -8.03 -5.70
N HIS A 321 12.28 -7.35 -4.58
CA HIS A 321 11.29 -7.73 -3.57
C HIS A 321 9.88 -7.29 -3.93
N HIS A 322 9.69 -6.71 -5.12
CA HIS A 322 8.43 -6.20 -5.65
C HIS A 322 7.78 -5.17 -4.72
N VAL A 323 8.60 -4.42 -3.97
CA VAL A 323 8.13 -3.26 -3.22
C VAL A 323 7.80 -2.18 -4.24
N GLU A 324 6.51 -2.02 -4.51
CA GLU A 324 6.05 -1.04 -5.49
C GLU A 324 5.93 0.36 -4.88
N GLY A 325 6.22 1.35 -5.70
CA GLY A 325 5.90 2.74 -5.43
C GLY A 325 5.65 3.49 -6.71
N GLN A 326 5.27 4.76 -6.57
CA GLN A 326 5.22 5.67 -7.69
C GLN A 326 5.59 7.07 -7.29
N HIS A 327 6.05 7.82 -8.29
CA HIS A 327 6.20 9.26 -8.21
C HIS A 327 5.66 9.90 -9.49
N THR A 328 5.11 11.09 -9.37
CA THR A 328 4.67 11.88 -10.52
C THR A 328 5.70 12.97 -10.80
N VAL A 329 6.27 12.95 -12.01
CA VAL A 329 7.22 13.93 -12.51
C VAL A 329 6.47 14.97 -13.34
N VAL A 330 6.69 16.24 -13.04
CA VAL A 330 5.96 17.35 -13.66
C VAL A 330 6.90 18.50 -13.97
N THR A 331 6.48 19.40 -14.86
CA THR A 331 7.17 20.69 -15.00
C THR A 331 6.71 21.63 -13.89
N GLU A 332 7.66 22.09 -13.07
CA GLU A 332 7.37 23.05 -12.01
C GLU A 332 6.98 24.40 -12.60
N THR A 333 5.95 25.02 -12.06
CA THR A 333 5.39 26.28 -12.59
C THR A 333 5.73 27.48 -11.72
N ARG A 334 6.16 27.26 -10.46
CA ARG A 334 6.41 28.32 -9.48
C ARG A 334 7.62 27.99 -8.61
N GLY A 335 8.19 29.02 -7.98
CA GLY A 335 9.31 28.85 -7.05
C GLY A 335 10.68 28.69 -7.75
N PRO A 336 11.72 28.32 -7.00
CA PRO A 336 13.11 28.35 -7.48
C PRO A 336 13.41 27.33 -8.60
N LEU A 337 12.58 26.29 -8.73
CA LEU A 337 12.71 25.26 -9.76
C LEU A 337 11.75 25.48 -10.94
N ALA A 338 11.12 26.65 -11.06
CA ALA A 338 10.20 26.94 -12.16
C ALA A 338 10.84 26.63 -13.54
N GLY A 339 10.10 25.92 -14.39
CA GLY A 339 10.56 25.44 -15.70
C GLY A 339 11.37 24.13 -15.67
N ARG A 340 11.77 23.64 -14.50
CA ARG A 340 12.48 22.36 -14.34
C ARG A 340 11.51 21.19 -14.16
N ARG A 341 11.99 19.97 -14.42
CA ARG A 341 11.26 18.73 -14.12
C ARG A 341 11.45 18.41 -12.65
N VAL A 342 10.38 18.22 -11.91
CA VAL A 342 10.42 17.93 -10.48
C VAL A 342 9.62 16.68 -10.16
N VAL A 343 10.15 15.88 -9.23
CA VAL A 343 9.48 14.72 -8.67
C VAL A 343 8.60 15.21 -7.53
N ARG A 344 7.27 15.08 -7.66
CA ARG A 344 6.31 15.55 -6.65
C ARG A 344 6.54 14.89 -5.30
N GLY A 345 6.55 15.70 -4.24
CA GLY A 345 6.86 15.25 -2.87
C GLY A 345 8.34 15.01 -2.60
N ARG A 346 9.22 15.34 -3.54
CA ARG A 346 10.68 15.29 -3.40
C ARG A 346 11.33 16.59 -3.86
N GLU A 347 10.65 17.71 -3.68
CA GLU A 347 11.05 19.03 -4.17
C GLU A 347 12.44 19.45 -3.63
N THR A 348 12.71 19.22 -2.34
CA THR A 348 14.03 19.50 -1.75
C THR A 348 15.14 18.71 -2.42
N ALA A 349 14.94 17.39 -2.59
CA ALA A 349 15.93 16.53 -3.26
C ALA A 349 16.09 16.86 -4.76
N CYS A 350 15.06 17.39 -5.41
CA CYS A 350 15.18 17.94 -6.76
C CYS A 350 16.04 19.22 -6.78
N GLY A 351 15.90 20.08 -5.76
CA GLY A 351 16.75 21.25 -5.57
C GLY A 351 18.22 20.88 -5.47
N ASP A 352 18.53 19.91 -4.62
CA ASP A 352 19.90 19.40 -4.44
C ASP A 352 20.47 18.80 -5.73
N TYR A 353 19.65 18.03 -6.47
CA TYR A 353 20.04 17.46 -7.76
C TYR A 353 20.44 18.54 -8.77
N TYR A 354 19.63 19.59 -8.93
CA TYR A 354 19.91 20.65 -9.89
C TYR A 354 21.07 21.56 -9.48
N ALA A 355 21.29 21.76 -8.18
CA ALA A 355 22.47 22.46 -7.68
C ALA A 355 23.77 21.70 -8.01
N GLN A 356 23.76 20.37 -7.84
CA GLN A 356 24.89 19.52 -8.20
C GLN A 356 25.11 19.43 -9.71
N GLU A 357 24.04 19.35 -10.50
CA GLU A 357 24.11 19.35 -11.97
C GLU A 357 24.71 20.66 -12.51
N GLY A 358 24.29 21.81 -11.96
CA GLY A 358 24.85 23.11 -12.32
C GLY A 358 26.36 23.20 -12.02
N THR A 359 26.79 22.66 -10.88
CA THR A 359 28.21 22.64 -10.48
C THR A 359 29.04 21.72 -11.39
N ARG A 360 28.50 20.57 -11.80
CA ARG A 360 29.19 19.66 -12.74
C ARG A 360 29.39 20.29 -14.11
N ASN A 361 28.37 20.98 -14.63
CA ASN A 361 28.44 21.65 -15.92
C ASN A 361 29.42 22.84 -15.92
N SER A 362 29.59 23.54 -14.79
CA SER A 362 30.55 24.64 -14.67
C SER A 362 32.01 24.19 -14.51
N VAL A 363 32.27 22.93 -14.15
CA VAL A 363 33.63 22.37 -14.02
C VAL A 363 34.11 21.72 -15.32
N GLN A 364 33.19 21.41 -16.24
CA GLN A 364 33.47 20.82 -17.55
C GLN A 364 33.52 21.83 -18.70
N ALA A 365 33.09 23.08 -18.46
CA ALA A 365 33.22 24.21 -19.37
C ALA A 365 34.45 25.05 -18.99
#